data_AF-A0A1I3VC76-F1
#
_entry.id   AF-A0A1I3VC76-F1
#
_cell.length_a   1.000
_cell.length_b   1.000
_cell.length_c   1.000
_cell.angle_alpha   90.00
_cell.angle_beta   90.00
_cell.angle_gamma   90.00
#
_symmetry.space_group_name_H-M   'P 1'
#
loop_
_entity.id
_entity.type
_entity.pdbx_description
1 polymer ?
#
loop_
_entity_poly.entity_id
_entity_poly.type
_entity_poly.pdbx_seq_one_letter_code
_entity_poly.pdbx_strand_id
1 'polypeptide(L)'
;MRGVVIRDVDRSNPIKSFVFRIRNNEWDSVAFRLDLLPFKDGKPGSSLLPENIVVHTGAKNKWITVDLAQYGITHCGDLLATLEGVDAWGTTGESSNVLTLAMVKGTGTIFTKEAGEYEGKLQERQRDRSSLGRTQVIVVS
;
A
#
# COMPACT_ATOMS: atom_id res chain seq x y z
N MET A 1 8.28 6.56 -2.23
CA MET A 1 7.50 5.76 -1.25
C MET A 1 6.10 6.32 -1.06
N ARG A 2 5.08 5.46 -1.15
CA ARG A 2 3.68 5.81 -0.88
C ARG A 2 3.08 4.78 0.05
N GLY A 3 2.20 5.21 0.95
CA GLY A 3 1.56 4.31 1.90
C GLY A 3 0.39 4.93 2.61
N VAL A 4 -0.24 4.13 3.47
CA VAL A 4 -1.40 4.52 4.27
C VAL A 4 -1.00 4.44 5.75
N VAL A 5 -1.29 5.51 6.48
CA VAL A 5 -1.12 5.52 7.94
C VAL A 5 -2.36 4.90 8.56
N ILE A 6 -2.15 3.80 9.28
CA ILE A 6 -3.12 3.12 10.12
C ILE A 6 -2.91 3.67 11.53
N ARG A 7 -3.90 4.42 12.02
CA ARG A 7 -3.85 5.10 13.32
C ARG A 7 -4.21 4.17 14.46
N ASP A 8 -3.65 4.43 15.63
CA ASP A 8 -4.10 3.89 16.91
C ASP A 8 -4.28 2.35 16.87
N VAL A 9 -3.23 1.64 16.44
CA VAL A 9 -3.20 0.18 16.58
C VAL A 9 -3.13 -0.14 18.08
N ASP A 10 -4.31 -0.28 18.68
CA ASP A 10 -4.54 -0.41 20.11
C ASP A 10 -4.02 -1.75 20.64
N ARG A 11 -3.16 -1.69 21.67
CA ARG A 11 -2.51 -2.83 22.33
C ARG A 11 -1.60 -3.61 21.37
N SER A 12 -0.63 -4.36 21.89
CA SER A 12 0.27 -5.19 21.09
C SER A 12 -0.49 -6.35 20.42
N ASN A 13 -1.24 -6.04 19.37
CA ASN A 13 -2.09 -6.97 18.65
C ASN A 13 -1.27 -7.64 17.53
N PRO A 14 -1.40 -8.96 17.37
CA PRO A 14 -0.81 -9.65 16.23
C PRO A 14 -1.38 -9.11 14.92
N ILE A 15 -0.50 -8.68 14.01
CA ILE A 15 -0.88 -8.32 12.65
C ILE A 15 -0.99 -9.60 11.83
N LYS A 16 -2.22 -10.06 11.60
CA LYS A 16 -2.48 -11.34 10.94
C LYS A 16 -2.54 -11.26 9.42
N SER A 17 -2.93 -10.11 8.88
CA SER A 17 -3.09 -9.97 7.44
C SER A 17 -3.06 -8.52 6.99
N PHE A 18 -2.59 -8.30 5.77
CA PHE A 18 -2.73 -7.03 5.07
C PHE A 18 -3.64 -7.20 3.86
N VAL A 19 -4.59 -6.29 3.67
CA VAL A 19 -5.61 -6.39 2.62
C VAL A 19 -5.63 -5.12 1.78
N PHE A 20 -5.53 -5.26 0.46
CA PHE A 20 -5.61 -4.15 -0.48
C PHE A 20 -6.49 -4.47 -1.69
N ARG A 21 -6.97 -3.43 -2.40
CA ARG A 21 -7.84 -3.58 -3.57
C ARG A 21 -7.13 -3.14 -4.83
N ILE A 22 -7.02 -4.04 -5.80
CA ILE A 22 -6.66 -3.69 -7.18
C ILE A 22 -7.93 -3.23 -7.88
N ARG A 23 -8.03 -1.97 -8.28
CA ARG A 23 -9.18 -1.40 -9.00
C ARG A 23 -9.16 -1.76 -10.48
N ASN A 24 -8.00 -1.59 -11.11
CA ASN A 24 -7.71 -1.94 -12.50
C ASN A 24 -6.29 -2.51 -12.56
N ASN A 25 -6.05 -3.48 -13.43
CA ASN A 25 -4.72 -3.99 -13.72
C ASN A 25 -4.74 -4.56 -15.13
N GLU A 26 -4.03 -3.94 -16.07
CA GLU A 26 -3.97 -4.39 -17.45
C GLU A 26 -2.91 -5.48 -17.67
N TRP A 27 -1.93 -5.60 -16.77
CA TRP A 27 -0.86 -6.59 -16.83
C TRP A 27 -1.32 -8.00 -16.52
N ASP A 28 -0.67 -8.99 -17.14
CA ASP A 28 -0.92 -10.41 -16.86
C ASP A 28 -0.51 -10.78 -15.44
N SER A 29 0.56 -10.15 -14.95
CA SER A 29 1.01 -10.28 -13.57
C SER A 29 1.73 -9.00 -13.11
N VAL A 30 1.56 -8.65 -11.86
CA VAL A 30 2.30 -7.57 -11.17
C VAL A 30 2.89 -8.10 -9.88
N ALA A 31 4.03 -7.57 -9.48
CA ALA A 31 4.68 -7.84 -8.21
C ALA A 31 4.73 -6.59 -7.35
N PHE A 32 4.31 -6.74 -6.09
CA PHE A 32 4.38 -5.68 -5.07
C PHE A 32 5.24 -6.11 -3.91
N ARG A 33 6.13 -5.24 -3.44
CA ARG A 33 6.77 -5.38 -2.14
C ARG A 33 5.90 -4.72 -1.07
N LEU A 34 5.53 -5.50 -0.06
CA LEU A 34 4.85 -5.00 1.13
C LEU A 34 5.89 -4.60 2.17
N ASP A 35 5.66 -3.47 2.84
CA ASP A 35 6.37 -3.13 4.06
C ASP A 35 5.42 -2.56 5.12
N LEU A 36 5.73 -2.83 6.39
CA LEU A 36 5.04 -2.34 7.57
C LEU A 36 6.05 -1.61 8.45
N LEU A 37 5.85 -0.33 8.67
CA LEU A 37 6.80 0.55 9.34
C LEU A 37 6.12 1.20 10.55
N PRO A 38 6.74 1.25 11.75
CA PRO A 38 6.24 2.09 12.83
C PRO A 38 6.15 3.51 12.32
N PHE A 39 5.07 4.22 12.66
CA PHE A 39 4.89 5.60 12.24
C PHE A 39 4.80 6.48 13.48
N LYS A 40 5.75 7.41 13.64
CA LYS A 40 5.79 8.28 14.81
C LYS A 40 6.33 9.65 14.42
N ASP A 41 5.74 10.70 14.99
CA ASP A 41 6.17 12.10 14.76
C ASP A 41 6.24 12.46 13.26
N GLY A 42 5.30 11.91 12.47
CA GLY A 42 5.22 12.11 11.02
C GLY A 42 6.25 11.33 10.20
N LYS A 43 7.03 10.45 10.83
CA LYS A 43 8.16 9.75 10.21
C LYS A 43 8.01 8.23 10.29
N PRO A 44 8.33 7.50 9.21
CA PRO A 44 8.44 6.05 9.24
C PRO A 44 9.73 5.61 9.95
N GLY A 45 9.63 4.57 10.78
CA GLY A 45 10.76 3.87 11.39
C GLY A 45 11.32 2.77 10.48
N SER A 46 11.98 1.77 11.07
CA SER A 46 12.48 0.59 10.36
C SER A 46 11.39 -0.45 10.15
N SER A 47 11.55 -1.31 9.13
CA SER A 47 10.60 -2.38 8.81
C SER A 47 10.34 -3.29 10.02
N LEU A 48 9.08 -3.64 10.23
CA LEU A 48 8.63 -4.67 11.16
C LEU A 48 8.66 -6.08 10.55
N LEU A 49 8.82 -6.18 9.23
CA LEU A 49 8.84 -7.46 8.56
C LEU A 49 10.22 -8.12 8.72
N PRO A 50 10.29 -9.39 9.14
CA PRO A 50 11.56 -10.09 9.31
C PRO A 50 12.25 -10.42 7.98
N GLU A 51 11.50 -10.39 6.88
CA GLU A 51 11.98 -10.65 5.53
C GLU A 51 11.18 -9.85 4.49
N ASN A 52 11.69 -9.82 3.26
CA ASN A 52 11.03 -9.14 2.14
C ASN A 52 9.81 -9.94 1.67
N ILE A 53 8.62 -9.37 1.83
CA ILE A 53 7.37 -9.97 1.34
C ILE A 53 7.03 -9.40 -0.04
N VAL A 54 7.07 -10.27 -1.07
CA VAL A 54 6.67 -9.92 -2.44
C VAL A 54 5.38 -10.65 -2.81
N VAL A 55 4.38 -9.87 -3.21
CA VAL A 55 3.05 -10.33 -3.59
C VAL A 55 2.93 -10.30 -5.11
N HIS A 56 2.84 -11.49 -5.72
CA HIS A 56 2.58 -11.63 -7.16
C HIS A 56 1.08 -11.82 -7.40
N THR A 57 0.51 -11.10 -8.37
CA THR A 57 -0.89 -11.29 -8.73
C THR A 57 -1.21 -10.82 -10.15
N GLY A 58 -2.02 -11.60 -10.87
CA GLY A 58 -2.65 -11.20 -12.13
C GLY A 58 -4.07 -10.68 -11.96
N ALA A 59 -4.50 -10.40 -10.73
CA ALA A 59 -5.86 -9.98 -10.47
C ALA A 59 -6.16 -8.63 -11.13
N LYS A 60 -7.24 -8.59 -11.92
CA LYS A 60 -7.65 -7.41 -12.70
C LYS A 60 -8.47 -6.41 -11.86
N ASN A 61 -9.39 -6.92 -11.04
CA ASN A 61 -10.27 -6.13 -10.19
C ASN A 61 -10.71 -6.97 -8.96
N LYS A 62 -9.78 -7.30 -8.06
CA LYS A 62 -10.07 -8.05 -6.82
C LYS A 62 -9.42 -7.47 -5.55
N TRP A 63 -9.94 -7.90 -4.40
CA TRP A 63 -9.26 -7.78 -3.11
C TRP A 63 -8.13 -8.80 -3.05
N ILE A 64 -6.97 -8.38 -2.57
CA ILE A 64 -5.81 -9.23 -2.33
C ILE A 64 -5.57 -9.24 -0.82
N THR A 65 -5.39 -10.44 -0.27
CA THR A 65 -5.07 -10.66 1.15
C THR A 65 -3.70 -11.29 1.22
N VAL A 66 -2.81 -10.66 1.97
CA VAL A 66 -1.49 -11.17 2.31
C VAL A 66 -1.59 -11.72 3.73
N ASP A 67 -1.36 -13.02 3.90
CA ASP A 67 -1.28 -13.62 5.23
C ASP A 67 0.05 -13.23 5.88
N LEU A 68 -0.04 -12.67 7.08
CA LEU A 68 1.09 -12.23 7.88
C LEU A 68 1.20 -12.99 9.20
N ALA A 69 0.27 -13.90 9.49
CA ALA A 69 0.18 -14.58 10.79
C ALA A 69 1.47 -15.36 11.12
N GLN A 70 2.10 -15.95 10.09
CA GLN A 70 3.34 -16.71 10.24
C GLN A 70 4.55 -15.88 10.72
N TYR A 71 4.50 -14.55 10.56
CA TYR A 71 5.63 -13.68 10.90
C TYR A 71 5.62 -13.22 12.37
N GLY A 72 4.56 -13.50 13.13
CA GLY A 72 4.48 -13.15 14.55
C GLY A 72 4.59 -11.64 14.83
N ILE A 73 4.27 -10.80 13.85
CA ILE A 73 4.43 -9.34 13.95
C ILE A 73 3.44 -8.80 14.97
N THR A 74 3.95 -8.06 15.95
CA THR A 74 3.14 -7.34 16.93
C THR A 74 3.60 -5.89 16.97
N HIS A 75 2.64 -4.97 17.05
CA HIS A 75 2.93 -3.53 17.06
C HIS A 75 1.88 -2.79 17.88
N CYS A 76 2.29 -1.67 18.48
CA CYS A 76 1.42 -0.78 19.22
C CYS A 76 1.66 0.66 18.74
N GLY A 77 0.58 1.39 18.45
CA GLY A 77 0.62 2.75 17.92
C GLY A 77 0.51 2.84 16.40
N ASP A 78 0.73 4.03 15.84
CA ASP A 78 0.56 4.28 14.41
C ASP A 78 1.50 3.41 13.56
N LEU A 79 0.99 2.95 12.42
CA LEU A 79 1.69 2.09 11.48
C LEU A 79 1.55 2.65 10.06
N LEU A 80 2.65 2.70 9.31
CA LEU A 80 2.64 2.98 7.88
C LEU A 80 2.73 1.66 7.12
N ALA A 81 1.68 1.34 6.36
CA ALA A 81 1.71 0.23 5.41
C ALA A 81 2.03 0.76 4.01
N THR A 82 2.99 0.13 3.33
CA THR A 82 3.41 0.53 1.98
C THR A 82 3.29 -0.64 1.00
N LEU A 83 2.97 -0.30 -0.25
CA LEU A 83 3.04 -1.21 -1.39
C LEU A 83 3.90 -0.53 -2.45
N GLU A 84 5.04 -1.13 -2.74
CA GLU A 84 5.94 -0.70 -3.80
C GLU A 84 5.78 -1.64 -5.00
N GLY A 85 5.48 -1.12 -6.18
CA GLY A 85 5.54 -1.92 -7.40
C GLY A 85 6.99 -2.25 -7.71
N VAL A 86 7.31 -3.54 -7.84
CA VAL A 86 8.68 -3.99 -8.11
C VAL A 86 8.86 -4.56 -9.51
N ASP A 87 7.80 -5.13 -10.09
CA ASP A 87 7.85 -5.67 -11.45
C ASP A 87 6.42 -5.82 -12.02
N ALA A 88 6.33 -5.91 -13.35
CA ALA A 88 5.10 -6.17 -14.08
C ALA A 88 5.38 -6.94 -15.39
N TRP A 89 4.52 -7.89 -15.71
CA TRP A 89 4.64 -8.72 -16.91
C TRP A 89 3.32 -8.77 -17.68
N GLY A 90 3.41 -8.74 -19.00
CA GLY A 90 2.27 -9.03 -19.87
C GLY A 90 2.51 -8.60 -21.31
N THR A 91 1.65 -9.10 -22.21
CA THR A 91 1.69 -8.74 -23.63
C THR A 91 1.09 -7.34 -23.80
N THR A 92 1.96 -6.34 -23.99
CA THR A 92 1.53 -4.94 -24.10
C THR A 92 1.03 -4.64 -25.51
N GLY A 93 -0.23 -4.27 -25.66
CA GLY A 93 -0.68 -3.53 -26.85
C GLY A 93 -0.07 -2.13 -26.89
N GLU A 94 -0.20 -1.41 -28.01
CA GLU A 94 0.39 -0.06 -28.23
C GLU A 94 -0.11 1.04 -27.26
N SER A 95 -0.99 0.72 -26.31
CA SER A 95 -1.57 1.64 -25.32
C SER A 95 -0.92 1.48 -23.93
N SER A 96 -0.75 2.59 -23.20
CA SER A 96 -0.16 2.61 -21.85
C SER A 96 -0.81 1.60 -20.91
N ASN A 97 0.00 0.81 -20.19
CA ASN A 97 -0.53 -0.13 -19.20
C ASN A 97 -0.87 0.58 -17.89
N VAL A 98 -2.13 0.44 -17.46
CA VAL A 98 -2.66 1.07 -16.25
C VAL A 98 -2.81 0.03 -15.13
N LEU A 99 -2.14 0.28 -14.01
CA LEU A 99 -2.44 -0.36 -12.73
C LEU A 99 -3.07 0.66 -11.80
N THR A 100 -4.07 0.27 -11.03
CA THR A 100 -4.63 1.15 -10.03
C THR A 100 -4.97 0.48 -8.71
N LEU A 101 -4.50 1.08 -7.61
CA LEU A 101 -4.76 0.64 -6.25
C LEU A 101 -5.73 1.57 -5.53
N ALA A 102 -6.65 1.00 -4.75
CA ALA A 102 -7.42 1.79 -3.79
C ALA A 102 -6.65 1.84 -2.46
N MET A 103 -6.26 3.06 -2.05
CA MET A 103 -5.44 3.27 -0.86
C MET A 103 -6.30 3.41 0.40
N VAL A 104 -7.39 4.19 0.37
CA VAL A 104 -8.23 4.48 1.54
C VAL A 104 -9.72 4.47 1.15
N LYS A 105 -10.59 3.91 1.99
CA LYS A 105 -12.06 3.98 1.83
C LYS A 105 -12.64 5.05 2.76
N GLY A 106 -12.95 6.23 2.22
CA GLY A 106 -13.58 7.32 2.97
C GLY A 106 -12.54 8.27 3.58
N THR A 107 -12.35 8.20 4.89
CA THR A 107 -11.39 9.04 5.63
C THR A 107 -10.09 8.28 5.90
N GLY A 108 -8.95 8.96 5.83
CA GLY A 108 -7.67 8.38 6.21
C GLY A 108 -6.49 9.25 5.80
N THR A 109 -5.29 8.85 6.21
CA THR A 109 -4.06 9.63 5.99
C THR A 109 -3.17 8.88 5.00
N ILE A 110 -2.84 9.56 3.89
CA ILE A 110 -1.90 9.05 2.89
C ILE A 110 -0.53 9.67 3.18
N PHE A 111 0.50 8.84 3.22
CA PHE A 111 1.89 9.25 3.26
C PHE A 111 2.50 9.18 1.86
N THR A 112 3.22 10.21 1.45
CA THR A 112 3.98 10.23 0.19
C THR A 112 5.36 10.83 0.43
N LYS A 113 6.39 10.19 -0.12
CA LYS A 113 7.76 10.67 -0.14
C LYS A 113 8.35 10.39 -1.51
N GLU A 114 8.67 11.42 -2.27
CA GLU A 114 9.27 11.28 -3.60
C GLU A 114 10.80 11.12 -3.50
N ALA A 115 11.43 10.67 -4.60
CA ALA A 115 12.88 10.53 -4.64
C ALA A 115 13.55 11.91 -4.46
N GLY A 116 14.55 11.98 -3.55
CA GLY A 116 15.23 13.23 -3.21
C GLY A 116 14.56 14.07 -2.12
N GLU A 117 13.35 13.72 -1.67
CA GLU A 117 12.73 14.39 -0.51
C GLU A 117 13.33 13.89 0.80
N TYR A 118 13.68 14.83 1.69
CA TYR A 118 14.17 14.50 3.03
C TYR A 118 13.02 14.07 3.95
N GLU A 119 11.92 14.83 3.93
CA GLU A 119 10.71 14.58 4.72
C GLU A 119 9.54 14.15 3.83
N GLY A 120 8.73 13.21 4.33
CA GLY A 120 7.49 12.81 3.67
C GLY A 120 6.35 13.77 3.96
N LYS A 121 5.35 13.78 3.09
CA LYS A 121 4.14 14.60 3.19
C LYS A 121 2.97 13.73 3.65
N LEU A 122 2.19 14.27 4.58
CA LEU A 122 0.92 13.69 5.01
C LEU A 122 -0.23 14.42 4.34
N GLN A 123 -1.15 13.65 3.74
CA GLN A 123 -2.38 14.17 3.18
C GLN A 123 -3.56 13.50 3.89
N GLU A 124 -4.29 14.28 4.69
CA GLU A 124 -5.57 13.84 5.24
C GLU A 124 -6.65 13.86 4.16
N ARG A 125 -7.42 12.78 4.10
CA ARG A 125 -8.61 12.66 3.25
C ARG A 125 -9.83 12.73 4.16
N GLN A 126 -10.67 13.74 3.94
CA GLN A 126 -12.03 13.74 4.45
C GLN A 126 -13.01 13.21 3.39
N ARG A 127 -14.10 12.60 3.85
CA ARG A 127 -15.13 12.02 2.97
C ARG A 127 -15.89 13.13 2.25
N ASP A 128 -15.50 13.47 1.04
CA ASP A 128 -16.33 14.26 0.14
C ASP A 128 -17.39 13.33 -0.49
N ARG A 129 -18.67 13.63 -0.24
CA ARG A 129 -19.82 12.88 -0.76
C ARG A 129 -19.90 12.86 -2.30
N SER A 130 -19.10 13.68 -2.98
CA SER A 130 -19.05 13.76 -4.45
C SER A 130 -17.92 12.94 -5.10
N SER A 131 -16.98 12.37 -4.32
CA SER A 131 -15.83 11.65 -4.89
C SER A 131 -15.79 10.19 -4.44
N LEU A 132 -16.20 9.27 -5.34
CA LEU A 132 -15.80 7.87 -5.23
C LEU A 132 -14.27 7.84 -5.09
N GLY A 133 -13.77 7.19 -4.03
CA GLY A 133 -12.36 7.23 -3.60
C GLY A 133 -11.37 7.21 -4.75
N ARG A 134 -10.56 8.27 -4.85
CA ARG A 134 -9.58 8.40 -5.93
C ARG A 134 -8.60 7.22 -5.89
N THR A 135 -8.43 6.68 -7.09
CA THR A 135 -7.85 5.40 -7.49
C THR A 135 -6.43 5.78 -7.91
N GLN A 136 -5.39 5.28 -7.21
CA GLN A 136 -4.02 5.74 -7.40
C GLN A 136 -3.36 4.98 -8.55
N VAL A 137 -3.31 5.61 -9.72
CA VAL A 137 -2.77 5.01 -10.94
C VAL A 137 -1.26 4.91 -10.79
N ILE A 138 -0.74 3.69 -10.82
CA ILE A 138 0.69 3.42 -10.96
C ILE A 138 0.89 3.10 -12.44
N VAL A 139 1.57 3.98 -13.16
CA VAL A 139 2.06 3.69 -14.52
C VAL A 139 3.46 3.11 -14.34
N VAL A 140 3.65 1.87 -14.78
CA VAL A 140 4.95 1.21 -14.82
C VAL A 140 5.37 1.20 -16.28
N SER A 141 6.49 1.85 -16.59
CA SER A 141 7.08 1.97 -17.94
C SER A 141 8.09 0.88 -18.20
#